data_AF-A0A8T4WFR7-F1
#
_entry.id   AF-A0A8T4WFR7-F1
#
_cell.length_a   1.000
_cell.length_b   1.000
_cell.length_c   1.000
_cell.angle_alpha   90.00
_cell.angle_beta   90.00
_cell.angle_gamma   90.00
#
_symmetry.space_group_name_H-M   'P 1'
#
loop_
_entity.id
_entity.type
_entity.pdbx_description
1 polymer ?
#
loop_
_entity_poly.entity_id
_entity_poly.type
_entity_poly.pdbx_seq_one_letter_code
_entity_poly.pdbx_strand_id
1 'polypeptide(L)'
;MAGKKDSSRNDDSNLKKKLEESGKKSAKRRKITRDKSFKELEEKLEGTHKIERLKKFKKRLLIPQIIGIIVLFPFLMYFNGASFDPLYMPIYHSLLMLFGWILIIFIGSLIFKILRIKRHKSYSYKYLLARNSMRKSITLAVIALIIFGFLYNPYLTEMVNEFSSVEEKDIELNGENTGNFETEIELANIGLLGLRRLKNITFESVDEGTSSWINITLYQKGEKRSEGEFRNSSGDGYKETFDRLDTGTFKVWVLHVDSSSEDPSLEYTVRWEVFPNRQDSFSLLSFLYLGVFAQSAAILYPFKKRYAGKGIYR
;
A
#
# COMPACT_ATOMS: atom_id res chain seq x y z
N MET A 1 -4.39 23.73 114.01
CA MET A 1 -5.27 23.04 113.04
C MET A 1 -5.30 23.86 111.75
N ALA A 2 -4.63 23.39 110.69
CA ALA A 2 -4.67 24.02 109.37
C ALA A 2 -4.55 22.92 108.31
N GLY A 3 -5.66 22.61 107.64
CA GLY A 3 -5.77 21.51 106.68
C GLY A 3 -5.87 22.02 105.25
N LYS A 4 -4.86 21.70 104.43
CA LYS A 4 -4.82 21.85 102.97
C LYS A 4 -5.99 21.11 102.31
N LYS A 5 -6.88 21.84 101.65
CA LYS A 5 -7.77 21.35 100.59
C LYS A 5 -7.83 22.47 99.57
N ASP A 6 -7.21 22.28 98.40
CA ASP A 6 -7.52 22.95 97.13
C ASP A 6 -6.45 22.58 96.09
N SER A 7 -6.58 21.42 95.44
CA SER A 7 -5.70 21.05 94.31
C SER A 7 -6.31 20.04 93.31
N SER A 8 -7.58 19.64 93.45
CA SER A 8 -8.17 18.55 92.65
C SER A 8 -9.08 19.01 91.49
N ARG A 9 -9.38 20.31 91.35
CA ARG A 9 -10.38 20.80 90.40
C ARG A 9 -9.83 21.28 89.05
N ASN A 10 -8.51 21.42 88.91
CA ASN A 10 -7.90 21.99 87.69
C ASN A 10 -7.60 20.94 86.60
N ASP A 11 -7.42 19.67 86.95
CA ASP A 11 -6.99 18.63 85.98
C ASP A 11 -8.10 18.18 85.01
N ASP A 12 -9.36 18.17 85.44
CA ASP A 12 -10.49 17.77 84.56
C ASP A 12 -10.74 18.76 83.41
N SER A 13 -10.43 20.03 83.62
CA SER A 13 -10.63 21.08 82.60
C SER A 13 -9.64 20.95 81.43
N ASN A 14 -8.40 20.55 81.73
CA ASN A 14 -7.34 20.32 80.75
C ASN A 14 -7.57 19.03 79.94
N LEU A 15 -8.16 18.01 80.57
CA LEU A 15 -8.52 16.75 79.90
C LEU A 15 -9.64 16.94 78.87
N LYS A 16 -10.70 17.71 79.20
CA LYS A 16 -11.77 18.02 78.24
C LYS A 16 -11.29 18.83 77.03
N LYS A 17 -10.42 19.83 77.24
CA LYS A 17 -9.81 20.60 76.13
C LYS A 17 -8.97 19.72 75.21
N LYS A 18 -8.15 18.82 75.75
CA LYS A 18 -7.35 17.88 74.95
C LYS A 18 -8.22 16.93 74.12
N LEU A 19 -9.34 16.45 74.67
CA LEU A 19 -10.26 15.57 73.95
C LEU A 19 -10.99 16.29 72.81
N GLU A 20 -11.42 17.54 73.01
CA GLU A 20 -12.02 18.33 71.92
C GLU A 20 -11.02 18.69 70.81
N GLU A 21 -9.78 19.03 71.16
CA GLU A 21 -8.74 19.29 70.15
C GLU A 21 -8.35 18.03 69.38
N SER A 22 -8.30 16.87 70.05
CA SER A 22 -8.07 15.57 69.42
C SER A 22 -9.19 15.22 68.44
N GLY A 23 -10.46 15.42 68.83
CA GLY A 23 -11.62 15.24 67.97
C GLY A 23 -11.60 16.14 66.74
N LYS A 24 -11.31 17.43 66.91
CA LYS A 24 -11.20 18.40 65.80
C LYS A 24 -10.06 18.06 64.84
N LYS A 25 -8.89 17.63 65.34
CA LYS A 25 -7.75 17.19 64.51
C LYS A 25 -8.08 15.90 63.73
N SER A 26 -8.76 14.94 64.36
CA SER A 26 -9.18 13.69 63.71
C SER A 26 -10.23 13.93 62.62
N ALA A 27 -11.23 14.78 62.88
CA ALA A 27 -12.23 15.17 61.89
C ALA A 27 -11.61 15.92 60.69
N LYS A 28 -10.66 16.84 60.95
CA LYS A 28 -9.94 17.56 59.89
C LYS A 28 -9.08 16.61 59.04
N ARG A 29 -8.40 15.63 59.66
CA ARG A 29 -7.63 14.59 58.94
C ARG A 29 -8.54 13.73 58.05
N ARG A 30 -9.69 13.28 58.57
CA ARG A 30 -10.66 12.48 57.79
C ARG A 30 -11.22 13.24 56.58
N LYS A 31 -11.48 14.54 56.72
CA LYS A 31 -11.96 15.39 55.62
C LYS A 31 -10.92 15.54 54.51
N ILE A 32 -9.65 15.79 54.87
CA ILE A 32 -8.54 15.92 53.91
C ILE A 32 -8.28 14.60 53.14
N THR A 33 -8.38 13.45 53.81
CA THR A 33 -8.21 12.14 53.14
C THR A 33 -9.35 11.83 52.17
N ARG A 34 -10.59 12.23 52.50
CA ARG A 34 -11.75 12.04 51.61
C ARG A 34 -11.65 12.91 50.35
N ASP A 35 -11.30 14.18 50.52
CA ASP A 35 -11.17 15.10 49.37
C ASP A 35 -10.03 14.69 48.43
N LYS A 36 -8.94 14.12 48.97
CA LYS A 36 -7.86 13.54 48.15
C LYS A 36 -8.31 12.30 47.38
N SER A 37 -9.04 11.37 48.01
CA SER A 37 -9.50 10.16 47.31
C SER A 37 -10.55 10.48 46.25
N PHE A 38 -11.40 11.48 46.49
CA PHE A 38 -12.41 11.92 45.52
C PHE A 38 -11.77 12.56 44.28
N LYS A 39 -10.79 13.44 44.47
CA LYS A 39 -10.00 14.02 43.36
C LYS A 39 -9.27 12.93 42.56
N GLU A 40 -8.68 11.93 43.22
CA GLU A 40 -8.02 10.82 42.51
C GLU A 40 -9.00 9.97 41.68
N LEU A 41 -10.21 9.73 42.19
CA LEU A 41 -11.27 9.00 41.49
C LEU A 41 -11.79 9.79 40.29
N GLU A 42 -12.06 11.08 40.47
CA GLU A 42 -12.50 12.00 39.41
C GLU A 42 -11.44 12.07 38.30
N GLU A 43 -10.16 12.22 38.66
CA GLU A 43 -9.08 12.25 37.70
C GLU A 43 -8.97 10.89 36.96
N LYS A 44 -9.16 9.75 37.65
CA LYS A 44 -9.15 8.40 37.03
C LYS A 44 -10.32 8.21 36.05
N LEU A 45 -11.51 8.70 36.41
CA LEU A 45 -12.70 8.67 35.57
C LEU A 45 -12.51 9.55 34.33
N GLU A 46 -12.00 10.77 34.50
CA GLU A 46 -11.69 11.67 33.38
C GLU A 46 -10.64 11.10 32.43
N GLY A 47 -9.58 10.49 32.98
CA GLY A 47 -8.52 9.85 32.18
C GLY A 47 -9.06 8.71 31.31
N THR A 48 -9.96 7.91 31.87
CA THR A 48 -10.62 6.79 31.16
C THR A 48 -11.51 7.32 30.04
N HIS A 49 -12.32 8.34 30.33
CA HIS A 49 -13.24 8.93 29.37
C HIS A 49 -12.51 9.64 28.20
N LYS A 50 -11.39 10.35 28.49
CA LYS A 50 -10.53 10.97 27.46
C LYS A 50 -9.90 9.95 26.51
N ILE A 51 -9.52 8.76 27.01
CA ILE A 51 -8.95 7.67 26.18
C ILE A 51 -10.03 7.04 25.30
N GLU A 52 -11.24 6.86 25.83
CA GLU A 52 -12.35 6.28 25.06
C GLU A 52 -12.80 7.19 23.91
N ARG A 53 -12.92 8.51 24.17
CA ARG A 53 -13.18 9.50 23.12
C ARG A 53 -12.12 9.44 22.02
N LEU A 54 -10.83 9.29 22.37
CA LEU A 54 -9.75 9.16 21.39
C LEU A 54 -9.89 7.89 20.54
N LYS A 55 -10.30 6.76 21.13
CA LYS A 55 -10.57 5.52 20.37
C LYS A 55 -11.74 5.70 19.41
N LYS A 56 -12.83 6.33 19.84
CA LYS A 56 -14.00 6.61 18.99
C LYS A 56 -13.63 7.56 17.84
N PHE A 57 -12.87 8.61 18.13
CA PHE A 57 -12.39 9.55 17.11
C PHE A 57 -11.45 8.87 16.10
N LYS A 58 -10.52 8.02 16.55
CA LYS A 58 -9.68 7.21 15.66
C LYS A 58 -10.52 6.36 14.70
N LYS A 59 -11.57 5.69 15.21
CA LYS A 59 -12.48 4.89 14.37
C LYS A 59 -13.21 5.76 13.35
N ARG A 60 -13.77 6.90 13.79
CA ARG A 60 -14.46 7.84 12.90
C ARG A 60 -13.55 8.42 11.81
N LEU A 61 -12.26 8.56 12.07
CA LEU A 61 -11.31 9.04 11.08
C LEU A 61 -10.85 7.92 10.13
N LEU A 62 -10.54 6.73 10.64
CA LEU A 62 -9.98 5.65 9.82
C LEU A 62 -11.03 4.85 9.03
N ILE A 63 -12.26 4.68 9.54
CA ILE A 63 -13.30 3.90 8.86
C ILE A 63 -13.66 4.51 7.49
N PRO A 64 -13.91 5.82 7.35
CA PRO A 64 -14.16 6.43 6.05
C PRO A 64 -13.00 6.27 5.06
N GLN A 65 -11.76 6.27 5.55
CA GLN A 65 -10.58 6.04 4.70
C GLN A 65 -10.57 4.62 4.12
N ILE A 66 -10.88 3.62 4.96
CA ILE A 66 -10.96 2.22 4.52
C ILE A 66 -12.11 2.03 3.52
N ILE A 67 -13.28 2.61 3.81
CA ILE A 67 -14.42 2.58 2.88
C ILE A 67 -14.05 3.28 1.56
N GLY A 68 -13.36 4.42 1.65
CA GLY A 68 -12.85 5.14 0.50
C GLY A 68 -11.96 4.27 -0.39
N ILE A 69 -11.05 3.49 0.18
CA ILE A 69 -10.21 2.54 -0.58
C ILE A 69 -11.08 1.49 -1.29
N ILE A 70 -12.04 0.88 -0.58
CA ILE A 70 -12.90 -0.18 -1.13
C ILE A 70 -13.71 0.32 -2.33
N VAL A 71 -14.11 1.60 -2.32
CA VAL A 71 -14.89 2.20 -3.41
C VAL A 71 -14.00 2.76 -4.52
N LEU A 72 -12.93 3.49 -4.18
CA LEU A 72 -12.05 4.11 -5.18
C LEU A 72 -11.25 3.07 -5.97
N PHE A 73 -10.86 1.95 -5.35
CA PHE A 73 -10.05 0.93 -6.02
C PHE A 73 -10.73 0.37 -7.29
N PRO A 74 -11.96 -0.18 -7.24
CA PRO A 74 -12.66 -0.64 -8.44
C PRO A 74 -13.05 0.53 -9.36
N PHE A 75 -13.34 1.71 -8.81
CA PHE A 75 -13.64 2.89 -9.61
C PHE A 75 -12.44 3.29 -10.50
N LEU A 76 -11.23 3.34 -9.94
CA LEU A 76 -10.01 3.59 -10.68
C LEU A 76 -9.72 2.51 -11.73
N MET A 77 -10.00 1.24 -11.43
CA MET A 77 -9.87 0.17 -12.42
C MET A 77 -10.81 0.42 -13.62
N TYR A 78 -12.07 0.73 -13.34
CA TYR A 78 -13.07 1.02 -14.37
C TYR A 78 -12.66 2.20 -15.28
N PHE A 79 -12.24 3.32 -14.68
CA PHE A 79 -11.83 4.51 -15.45
C PHE A 79 -10.55 4.33 -16.27
N ASN A 80 -9.68 3.39 -15.88
CA ASN A 80 -8.49 3.04 -16.66
C ASN A 80 -8.77 1.99 -17.75
N GLY A 81 -10.05 1.71 -18.03
CA GLY A 81 -10.47 0.85 -19.14
C GLY A 81 -10.50 -0.63 -18.81
N ALA A 82 -10.69 -1.02 -17.54
CA ALA A 82 -10.86 -2.43 -17.20
C ALA A 82 -11.93 -3.10 -18.06
N SER A 83 -11.57 -4.19 -18.73
CA SER A 83 -12.47 -4.98 -19.58
C SER A 83 -12.46 -6.44 -19.10
N PHE A 84 -13.60 -7.12 -19.25
CA PHE A 84 -13.69 -8.56 -19.04
C PHE A 84 -13.50 -9.35 -20.34
N ASP A 85 -13.62 -8.70 -21.49
CA ASP A 85 -13.48 -9.32 -22.80
C ASP A 85 -12.76 -8.38 -23.79
N PRO A 86 -11.50 -8.67 -24.16
CA PRO A 86 -10.60 -9.58 -23.45
C PRO A 86 -10.37 -9.12 -22.00
N LEU A 87 -10.04 -10.05 -21.11
CA LEU A 87 -9.76 -9.72 -19.71
C LEU A 87 -8.57 -8.74 -19.65
N TYR A 88 -8.81 -7.55 -19.11
CA TYR A 88 -7.82 -6.51 -18.89
C TYR A 88 -8.11 -5.79 -17.59
N MET A 89 -7.16 -5.83 -16.66
CA MET A 89 -7.24 -5.19 -15.35
C MET A 89 -6.08 -4.21 -15.18
N PRO A 90 -6.30 -2.89 -15.32
CA PRO A 90 -5.27 -1.88 -15.12
C PRO A 90 -4.95 -1.72 -13.63
N ILE A 91 -4.13 -2.63 -13.09
CA ILE A 91 -3.89 -2.71 -11.65
C ILE A 91 -2.89 -1.65 -11.18
N TYR A 92 -1.96 -1.22 -12.04
CA TYR A 92 -0.86 -0.34 -11.66
C TYR A 92 -1.29 0.92 -10.86
N HIS A 93 -2.16 1.75 -11.44
CA HIS A 93 -2.61 2.99 -10.81
C HIS A 93 -3.41 2.72 -9.53
N SER A 94 -4.25 1.68 -9.55
CA SER A 94 -5.04 1.25 -8.40
C SER A 94 -4.15 0.76 -7.25
N LEU A 95 -3.05 0.06 -7.57
CA LEU A 95 -2.07 -0.41 -6.58
C LEU A 95 -1.31 0.76 -5.96
N LEU A 96 -0.83 1.72 -6.78
CA LEU A 96 -0.17 2.92 -6.27
C LEU A 96 -1.08 3.72 -5.33
N MET A 97 -2.33 3.91 -5.72
CA MET A 97 -3.33 4.59 -4.90
C MET A 97 -3.58 3.82 -3.58
N LEU A 98 -3.75 2.50 -3.65
CA LEU A 98 -3.91 1.64 -2.46
C LEU A 98 -2.74 1.78 -1.50
N PHE A 99 -1.50 1.69 -1.99
CA PHE A 99 -0.31 1.88 -1.18
C PHE A 99 -0.23 3.30 -0.58
N GLY A 100 -0.48 4.34 -1.37
CA GLY A 100 -0.53 5.71 -0.86
C GLY A 100 -1.52 5.87 0.30
N TRP A 101 -2.70 5.27 0.18
CA TRP A 101 -3.72 5.29 1.23
C TRP A 101 -3.35 4.51 2.49
N ILE A 102 -2.75 3.33 2.33
CA ILE A 102 -2.24 2.53 3.45
C ILE A 102 -1.18 3.33 4.22
N LEU A 103 -0.31 4.06 3.53
CA LEU A 103 0.69 4.94 4.14
C LEU A 103 0.03 6.05 4.97
N ILE A 104 -0.99 6.72 4.42
CA ILE A 104 -1.76 7.76 5.12
C ILE A 104 -2.43 7.19 6.39
N ILE A 105 -3.09 6.03 6.26
CA ILE A 105 -3.72 5.33 7.40
C ILE A 105 -2.68 5.00 8.47
N PHE A 106 -1.49 4.55 8.06
CA PHE A 106 -0.41 4.23 8.98
C PHE A 106 0.06 5.46 9.76
N ILE A 107 0.32 6.57 9.07
CA ILE A 107 0.73 7.85 9.68
C ILE A 107 -0.34 8.34 10.65
N GLY A 108 -1.61 8.36 10.22
CA GLY A 108 -2.74 8.74 11.09
C GLY A 108 -2.84 7.84 12.33
N SER A 109 -2.71 6.53 12.15
CA SER A 109 -2.71 5.55 13.24
C SER A 109 -1.56 5.77 14.22
N LEU A 110 -0.40 6.19 13.74
CA LEU A 110 0.76 6.55 14.55
C LEU A 110 0.53 7.79 15.41
N ILE A 111 -0.03 8.85 14.83
CA ILE A 111 -0.38 10.09 15.56
C ILE A 111 -1.32 9.74 16.73
N PHE A 112 -2.36 8.94 16.47
CA PHE A 112 -3.26 8.48 17.52
C PHE A 112 -2.58 7.63 18.59
N LYS A 113 -1.60 6.79 18.22
CA LYS A 113 -0.80 6.03 19.20
C LYS A 113 0.01 6.95 20.09
N ILE A 114 0.67 7.97 19.54
CA ILE A 114 1.45 8.95 20.31
C ILE A 114 0.53 9.71 21.28
N LEU A 115 -0.62 10.19 20.81
CA LEU A 115 -1.61 10.85 21.66
C LEU A 115 -2.10 9.95 22.80
N ARG A 116 -2.31 8.65 22.50
CA ARG A 116 -2.70 7.66 23.51
C ARG A 116 -1.60 7.43 24.55
N ILE A 117 -0.34 7.34 24.12
CA ILE A 117 0.82 7.22 25.03
C ILE A 117 0.91 8.45 25.94
N LYS A 118 0.77 9.66 25.38
CA LYS A 118 0.83 10.92 26.16
C LYS A 118 -0.27 10.99 27.22
N ARG A 119 -1.51 10.65 26.86
CA ARG A 119 -2.71 10.79 27.71
C ARG A 119 -2.94 9.67 28.73
N HIS A 120 -2.27 8.53 28.60
CA HIS A 120 -2.44 7.45 29.58
C HIS A 120 -1.91 7.87 30.96
N LYS A 121 -2.41 7.28 32.06
CA LYS A 121 -1.90 7.59 33.41
C LYS A 121 -0.72 6.69 33.81
N SER A 122 -0.91 5.37 33.72
CA SER A 122 0.10 4.38 34.11
C SER A 122 1.36 4.45 33.24
N TYR A 123 2.52 4.66 33.86
CA TYR A 123 3.83 4.65 33.19
C TYR A 123 4.19 3.27 32.62
N SER A 124 3.90 2.19 33.36
CA SER A 124 4.09 0.82 32.89
C SER A 124 3.31 0.55 31.60
N TYR A 125 2.07 1.01 31.51
CA TYR A 125 1.27 0.87 30.30
C TYR A 125 1.83 1.70 29.13
N LYS A 126 2.29 2.93 29.39
CA LYS A 126 2.94 3.76 28.35
C LYS A 126 4.18 3.08 27.79
N TYR A 127 5.00 2.49 28.66
CA TYR A 127 6.18 1.74 28.25
C TYR A 127 5.81 0.54 27.37
N LEU A 128 4.87 -0.30 27.81
CA LEU A 128 4.41 -1.47 27.03
C LEU A 128 3.85 -1.05 25.68
N LEU A 129 3.03 0.01 25.63
CA LEU A 129 2.44 0.51 24.39
C LEU A 129 3.52 1.04 23.43
N ALA A 130 4.50 1.79 23.95
CA ALA A 130 5.62 2.28 23.15
C ALA A 130 6.51 1.13 22.65
N ARG A 131 6.86 0.16 23.51
CA ARG A 131 7.68 -1.01 23.16
C ARG A 131 7.02 -1.87 22.08
N ASN A 132 5.74 -2.21 22.27
CA ASN A 132 5.02 -3.04 21.32
C ASN A 132 4.81 -2.33 19.98
N SER A 133 4.53 -1.02 19.99
CA SER A 133 4.42 -0.27 18.75
C SER A 133 5.77 -0.12 18.04
N MET A 134 6.85 0.13 18.77
CA MET A 134 8.20 0.20 18.20
C MET A 134 8.62 -1.13 17.58
N ARG A 135 8.39 -2.26 18.26
CA ARG A 135 8.64 -3.60 17.71
C ARG A 135 7.88 -3.81 16.40
N LYS A 136 6.57 -3.53 16.38
CA LYS A 136 5.76 -3.64 15.16
C LYS A 136 6.28 -2.76 14.03
N SER A 137 6.65 -1.51 14.33
CA SER A 137 7.24 -0.60 13.34
C SER A 137 8.55 -1.13 12.78
N ILE A 138 9.44 -1.68 13.62
CA ILE A 138 10.70 -2.29 13.18
C ILE A 138 10.44 -3.53 12.34
N THR A 139 9.54 -4.42 12.78
CA THR A 139 9.17 -5.61 12.00
C THR A 139 8.63 -5.22 10.62
N LEU A 140 7.77 -4.20 10.54
CA LEU A 140 7.27 -3.69 9.26
C LEU A 140 8.37 -3.02 8.42
N ALA A 141 9.32 -2.30 9.04
CA ALA A 141 10.47 -1.74 8.34
C ALA A 141 11.36 -2.83 7.73
N VAL A 142 11.61 -3.91 8.48
CA VAL A 142 12.38 -5.06 7.99
C VAL A 142 11.65 -5.77 6.86
N ILE A 143 10.34 -6.00 7.00
CA ILE A 143 9.52 -6.59 5.92
C ILE A 143 9.58 -5.70 4.68
N ALA A 144 9.40 -4.38 4.82
CA ALA A 144 9.50 -3.44 3.70
C ALA A 144 10.89 -3.44 3.06
N LEU A 145 11.96 -3.52 3.85
CA LEU A 145 13.33 -3.60 3.36
C LEU A 145 13.59 -4.91 2.62
N ILE A 146 13.05 -6.03 3.09
CA ILE A 146 13.13 -7.32 2.39
C ILE A 146 12.38 -7.24 1.06
N ILE A 147 11.11 -6.79 1.07
CA ILE A 147 10.31 -6.63 -0.16
C ILE A 147 11.02 -5.70 -1.15
N PHE A 148 11.56 -4.58 -0.68
CA PHE A 148 12.32 -3.65 -1.50
C PHE A 148 13.60 -4.28 -2.05
N GLY A 149 14.36 -5.01 -1.23
CA GLY A 149 15.56 -5.72 -1.66
C GLY A 149 15.26 -6.79 -2.70
N PHE A 150 14.12 -7.47 -2.60
CA PHE A 150 13.64 -8.36 -3.66
C PHE A 150 13.26 -7.59 -4.92
N LEU A 151 12.45 -6.53 -4.82
CA LEU A 151 12.03 -5.72 -5.98
C LEU A 151 13.21 -5.08 -6.73
N TYR A 152 14.29 -4.72 -6.03
CA TYR A 152 15.47 -4.09 -6.60
C TYR A 152 16.57 -5.10 -7.00
N ASN A 153 16.31 -6.40 -6.83
CA ASN A 153 17.29 -7.40 -7.20
C ASN A 153 17.43 -7.43 -8.74
N PRO A 154 18.64 -7.24 -9.30
CA PRO A 154 18.85 -7.31 -10.75
C PRO A 154 18.39 -8.65 -11.32
N TYR A 155 18.51 -9.76 -10.59
CA TYR A 155 18.01 -11.06 -11.03
C TYR A 155 16.50 -11.10 -11.20
N LEU A 156 15.74 -10.42 -10.34
CA LEU A 156 14.28 -10.31 -10.51
C LEU A 156 13.93 -9.33 -11.62
N THR A 157 14.76 -8.32 -11.86
CA THR A 157 14.60 -7.41 -12.99
C THR A 157 14.89 -8.13 -14.32
N GLU A 158 15.93 -8.96 -14.36
CA GLU A 158 16.27 -9.84 -15.49
C GLU A 158 15.20 -10.90 -15.70
N MET A 159 14.73 -11.60 -14.65
CA MET A 159 13.60 -12.52 -14.78
C MET A 159 12.32 -11.80 -15.22
N VAL A 160 12.03 -10.58 -14.76
CA VAL A 160 10.87 -9.80 -15.23
C VAL A 160 11.05 -9.35 -16.68
N ASN A 161 12.28 -9.02 -17.09
CA ASN A 161 12.65 -8.71 -18.47
C ASN A 161 12.54 -9.94 -19.38
N GLU A 162 12.94 -11.11 -18.87
CA GLU A 162 12.82 -12.42 -19.50
C GLU A 162 11.36 -12.89 -19.51
N PHE A 163 10.54 -12.57 -18.50
CA PHE A 163 9.09 -12.80 -18.56
C PHE A 163 8.35 -11.76 -19.40
N SER A 164 8.97 -10.61 -19.70
CA SER A 164 8.52 -9.72 -20.77
C SER A 164 9.12 -10.12 -22.12
N SER A 165 9.63 -11.36 -22.22
CA SER A 165 10.04 -12.02 -23.44
C SER A 165 9.00 -11.82 -24.52
N VAL A 166 9.49 -11.26 -25.62
CA VAL A 166 9.42 -11.87 -26.93
C VAL A 166 8.52 -13.12 -26.95
N GLU A 167 7.25 -12.93 -27.29
CA GLU A 167 6.40 -14.05 -27.67
C GLU A 167 6.70 -14.29 -29.15
N GLU A 168 7.62 -15.21 -29.40
CA GLU A 168 7.82 -15.82 -30.71
C GLU A 168 6.74 -16.87 -30.87
N LYS A 169 5.88 -16.68 -31.87
CA LYS A 169 4.88 -17.67 -32.21
C LYS A 169 4.92 -17.87 -33.71
N ASP A 170 5.21 -19.11 -34.08
CA ASP A 170 5.15 -19.52 -35.47
C ASP A 170 3.68 -19.71 -35.82
N ILE A 171 3.26 -19.09 -36.91
CA ILE A 171 1.94 -19.36 -37.47
C ILE A 171 2.17 -20.20 -38.71
N GLU A 172 1.96 -21.50 -38.56
CA GLU A 172 1.74 -22.36 -39.71
C GLU A 172 0.36 -22.03 -40.29
N LEU A 173 0.36 -21.25 -41.36
CA LEU A 173 -0.85 -20.87 -42.08
C LEU A 173 -1.26 -22.04 -42.99
N ASN A 174 -2.00 -23.01 -42.44
CA ASN A 174 -2.54 -24.13 -43.23
C ASN A 174 -3.74 -23.65 -44.07
N GLY A 175 -3.52 -23.38 -45.36
CA GLY A 175 -4.55 -22.99 -46.32
C GLY A 175 -5.14 -24.20 -47.04
N GLU A 176 -6.33 -24.68 -46.63
CA GLU A 176 -7.16 -25.49 -47.53
C GLU A 176 -7.86 -24.55 -48.54
N ASN A 177 -7.16 -24.18 -49.62
CA ASN A 177 -7.66 -23.87 -50.97
C ASN A 177 -6.86 -22.77 -51.67
N THR A 178 -6.61 -23.02 -52.96
CA THR A 178 -5.99 -22.13 -53.94
C THR A 178 -6.74 -20.80 -54.07
N GLY A 179 -6.10 -19.70 -53.68
CA GLY A 179 -6.54 -18.33 -53.96
C GLY A 179 -6.80 -17.50 -52.70
N ASN A 180 -5.86 -16.61 -52.39
CA ASN A 180 -5.86 -15.58 -51.34
C ASN A 180 -6.14 -16.11 -49.92
N PHE A 181 -5.10 -16.10 -49.09
CA PHE A 181 -5.20 -16.47 -47.69
C PHE A 181 -5.44 -15.23 -46.81
N GLU A 182 -6.49 -15.24 -45.98
CA GLU A 182 -6.80 -14.17 -45.03
C GLU A 182 -6.79 -14.71 -43.58
N THR A 183 -5.98 -14.10 -42.70
CA THR A 183 -6.02 -14.40 -41.26
C THR A 183 -6.07 -13.12 -40.44
N GLU A 184 -6.85 -13.15 -39.36
CA GLU A 184 -6.95 -12.08 -38.38
C GLU A 184 -6.35 -12.53 -37.04
N ILE A 185 -5.39 -11.76 -36.53
CA ILE A 185 -4.79 -11.99 -35.21
C ILE A 185 -5.07 -10.79 -34.31
N GLU A 186 -5.72 -11.03 -33.18
CA GLU A 186 -5.97 -10.01 -32.18
C GLU A 186 -4.84 -9.95 -31.15
N LEU A 187 -4.20 -8.78 -31.05
CA LEU A 187 -3.09 -8.49 -30.13
C LEU A 187 -3.46 -7.30 -29.25
N ALA A 188 -3.53 -7.53 -27.93
CA ALA A 188 -3.69 -6.42 -26.99
C ALA A 188 -2.39 -5.61 -26.89
N ASN A 189 -2.46 -4.28 -26.88
CA ASN A 189 -1.27 -3.44 -26.73
C ASN A 189 -0.75 -3.35 -25.29
N ILE A 190 -1.52 -3.82 -24.31
CA ILE A 190 -1.17 -3.82 -22.90
C ILE A 190 -1.49 -5.22 -22.34
N GLY A 191 -0.56 -5.79 -21.58
CA GLY A 191 -0.76 -7.10 -20.96
C GLY A 191 -1.91 -7.11 -19.93
N LEU A 192 -2.42 -8.30 -19.64
CA LEU A 192 -3.58 -8.59 -18.76
C LEU A 192 -3.69 -7.73 -17.49
N LEU A 193 -2.58 -7.51 -16.77
CA LEU A 193 -2.54 -6.79 -15.50
C LEU A 193 -2.24 -5.29 -15.63
N GLY A 194 -2.12 -4.80 -16.87
CA GLY A 194 -1.70 -3.45 -17.15
C GLY A 194 -0.35 -3.16 -16.52
N LEU A 195 0.64 -4.05 -16.67
CA LEU A 195 2.03 -3.86 -16.19
C LEU A 195 3.04 -3.77 -17.34
N ARG A 196 2.71 -4.35 -18.49
CA ARG A 196 3.53 -4.41 -19.69
C ARG A 196 2.81 -3.77 -20.86
N ARG A 197 3.57 -3.17 -21.77
CA ARG A 197 3.10 -2.66 -23.05
C ARG A 197 3.74 -3.44 -24.18
N LEU A 198 3.03 -3.51 -25.29
CA LEU A 198 3.57 -3.95 -26.56
C LEU A 198 4.57 -2.89 -27.03
N LYS A 199 5.83 -3.28 -27.19
CA LYS A 199 6.91 -2.40 -27.66
C LYS A 199 6.92 -2.38 -29.17
N ASN A 200 7.05 -3.56 -29.76
CA ASN A 200 6.98 -3.74 -31.20
C ASN A 200 6.53 -5.14 -31.58
N ILE A 201 6.04 -5.25 -32.81
CA ILE A 201 5.79 -6.53 -33.47
C ILE A 201 6.72 -6.57 -34.67
N THR A 202 7.54 -7.61 -34.76
CA THR A 202 8.40 -7.87 -35.92
C THR A 202 7.84 -9.05 -36.69
N PHE A 203 7.74 -8.93 -38.00
CA PHE A 203 7.35 -10.00 -38.90
C PHE A 203 8.56 -10.41 -39.72
N GLU A 204 8.76 -11.72 -39.87
CA GLU A 204 9.83 -12.29 -40.67
C GLU A 204 9.25 -13.39 -41.57
N SER A 205 9.48 -13.32 -42.88
CA SER A 205 9.08 -14.38 -43.80
C SER A 205 10.16 -15.44 -43.83
N VAL A 206 9.76 -16.71 -43.69
CA VAL A 206 10.69 -17.85 -43.63
C VAL A 206 10.96 -18.43 -45.03
N ASP A 207 10.10 -18.12 -46.01
CA ASP A 207 10.24 -18.63 -47.38
C ASP A 207 11.23 -17.82 -48.23
N GLU A 208 12.40 -18.40 -48.46
CA GLU A 208 13.35 -17.93 -49.47
C GLU A 208 12.97 -18.49 -50.86
N GLY A 209 12.50 -17.64 -51.77
CA GLY A 209 12.60 -17.92 -53.21
C GLY A 209 11.33 -18.05 -54.05
N THR A 210 10.13 -17.83 -53.52
CA THR A 210 8.91 -17.71 -54.34
C THR A 210 8.46 -16.26 -54.49
N SER A 211 8.10 -15.84 -55.70
CA SER A 211 7.58 -14.50 -56.01
C SER A 211 6.14 -14.32 -55.53
N SER A 212 5.89 -14.52 -54.24
CA SER A 212 4.62 -14.26 -53.59
C SER A 212 4.61 -12.82 -53.06
N TRP A 213 3.44 -12.20 -53.08
CA TRP A 213 3.20 -10.97 -52.33
C TRP A 213 2.48 -11.30 -51.02
N ILE A 214 2.90 -10.64 -49.95
CA ILE A 214 2.28 -10.65 -48.63
C ILE A 214 1.90 -9.21 -48.32
N ASN A 215 0.62 -8.98 -48.03
CA ASN A 215 0.10 -7.72 -47.54
C ASN A 215 -0.21 -7.84 -46.05
N ILE A 216 0.44 -7.03 -45.23
CA ILE A 216 0.21 -6.98 -43.80
C ILE A 216 -0.43 -5.64 -43.46
N THR A 217 -1.65 -5.69 -42.94
CA THR A 217 -2.39 -4.50 -42.48
C THR A 217 -2.62 -4.60 -40.98
N LEU A 218 -2.27 -3.55 -40.25
CA LEU A 218 -2.54 -3.45 -38.83
C LEU A 218 -3.55 -2.34 -38.57
N TYR A 219 -4.65 -2.67 -37.89
CA TYR A 219 -5.67 -1.70 -37.51
C TYR A 219 -6.15 -1.92 -36.08
N GLN A 220 -6.66 -0.86 -35.47
CA GLN A 220 -7.22 -0.93 -34.12
C GLN A 220 -8.64 -1.51 -34.19
N LYS A 221 -8.94 -2.55 -33.40
CA LYS A 221 -10.28 -3.13 -33.29
C LYS A 221 -11.30 -2.05 -32.92
N GLY A 222 -12.32 -1.88 -33.77
CA GLY A 222 -13.35 -0.85 -33.62
C GLY A 222 -13.09 0.47 -34.36
N GLU A 223 -11.88 0.68 -34.88
CA GLU A 223 -11.55 1.80 -35.77
C GLU A 223 -11.08 1.26 -37.14
N LYS A 224 -11.80 1.59 -38.22
CA LYS A 224 -11.42 1.17 -39.59
C LYS A 224 -10.18 1.91 -40.14
N ARG A 225 -9.43 2.60 -39.31
CA ARG A 225 -8.24 3.36 -39.74
C ARG A 225 -7.04 2.42 -39.63
N SER A 226 -6.50 2.03 -40.79
CA SER A 226 -5.23 1.31 -40.84
C SER A 226 -4.12 2.21 -40.32
N GLU A 227 -3.28 1.67 -39.44
CA GLU A 227 -2.09 2.37 -38.95
C GLU A 227 -0.88 2.13 -39.88
N GLY A 228 -0.95 1.07 -40.69
CA GLY A 228 -0.05 0.81 -41.81
C GLY A 228 -0.64 -0.24 -42.75
N GLU A 229 -0.38 -0.09 -44.05
CA GLU A 229 -0.59 -1.10 -45.09
C GLU A 229 0.77 -1.31 -45.75
N PHE A 230 1.20 -2.56 -45.85
CA PHE A 230 2.53 -2.88 -46.41
C PHE A 230 2.43 -4.01 -47.41
N ARG A 231 2.85 -3.75 -48.65
CA ARG A 231 2.82 -4.70 -49.75
C ARG A 231 4.25 -5.00 -50.20
N ASN A 232 4.74 -6.21 -49.93
CA ASN A 232 6.02 -6.68 -50.47
C ASN A 232 5.79 -7.57 -51.71
N SER A 233 6.71 -7.55 -52.68
CA SER A 233 6.62 -8.24 -53.97
C SER A 233 7.94 -8.94 -54.38
N SER A 234 8.87 -9.17 -53.45
CA SER A 234 10.25 -9.56 -53.81
C SER A 234 10.79 -10.69 -52.93
N GLY A 235 11.40 -11.70 -53.56
CA GLY A 235 11.83 -12.98 -52.96
C GLY A 235 13.11 -12.98 -52.12
N ASP A 236 13.50 -11.84 -51.53
CA ASP A 236 14.55 -11.78 -50.51
C ASP A 236 13.88 -11.68 -49.14
N GLY A 237 14.36 -12.46 -48.16
CA GLY A 237 13.79 -12.59 -46.81
C GLY A 237 13.21 -11.28 -46.26
N TYR A 238 11.91 -11.30 -45.93
CA TYR A 238 11.15 -10.12 -45.52
C TYR A 238 11.27 -9.92 -44.01
N LYS A 239 11.54 -8.68 -43.56
CA LYS A 239 11.48 -8.30 -42.14
C LYS A 239 10.88 -6.90 -41.96
N GLU A 240 9.77 -6.80 -41.24
CA GLU A 240 9.10 -5.51 -40.95
C GLU A 240 8.86 -5.35 -39.45
N THR A 241 8.96 -4.12 -38.92
CA THR A 241 8.78 -3.87 -37.49
C THR A 241 7.82 -2.71 -37.23
N PHE A 242 6.74 -2.97 -36.51
CA PHE A 242 5.78 -1.97 -36.04
C PHE A 242 6.16 -1.47 -34.65
N ASP A 243 6.85 -0.32 -34.56
CA ASP A 243 7.43 0.22 -33.32
C ASP A 243 6.55 1.24 -32.55
N ARG A 244 5.34 1.58 -33.04
CA ARG A 244 4.50 2.68 -32.49
C ARG A 244 3.12 2.24 -32.01
N LEU A 245 3.05 1.12 -31.31
CA LEU A 245 1.77 0.53 -30.84
C LEU A 245 1.37 0.99 -29.43
N ASP A 246 2.19 1.84 -28.78
CA ASP A 246 1.94 2.36 -27.44
C ASP A 246 1.12 3.64 -27.46
N THR A 247 -0.13 3.54 -27.02
CA THR A 247 -1.04 4.68 -26.88
C THR A 247 -1.34 5.04 -25.43
N GLY A 248 -0.71 4.37 -24.45
CA GLY A 248 -0.98 4.54 -23.02
C GLY A 248 -2.38 4.10 -22.55
N THR A 249 -3.24 3.68 -23.47
CA THR A 249 -4.60 3.19 -23.25
C THR A 249 -4.74 1.79 -23.79
N PHE A 250 -5.65 1.00 -23.22
CA PHE A 250 -5.92 -0.35 -23.70
C PHE A 250 -6.56 -0.30 -25.08
N LYS A 251 -5.92 -0.98 -26.03
CA LYS A 251 -6.36 -1.16 -27.41
C LYS A 251 -6.08 -2.58 -27.84
N VAL A 252 -6.97 -3.11 -28.66
CA VAL A 252 -6.75 -4.38 -29.36
C VAL A 252 -6.38 -4.02 -30.80
N TRP A 253 -5.25 -4.51 -31.25
CA TRP A 253 -4.81 -4.45 -32.63
C TRP A 253 -5.24 -5.72 -33.34
N VAL A 254 -5.77 -5.59 -34.55
CA VAL A 254 -6.06 -6.70 -35.43
C VAL A 254 -5.03 -6.64 -36.55
N LEU A 255 -4.26 -7.72 -36.66
CA LEU A 255 -3.37 -7.95 -37.78
C LEU A 255 -4.14 -8.72 -38.83
N HIS A 256 -4.21 -8.18 -40.04
CA HIS A 256 -4.75 -8.84 -41.20
C HIS A 256 -3.62 -9.14 -42.17
N VAL A 257 -3.43 -10.41 -42.50
CA VAL A 257 -2.43 -10.87 -43.46
C VAL A 257 -3.14 -11.44 -44.67
N ASP A 258 -2.84 -10.89 -45.85
CA ASP A 258 -3.30 -11.36 -47.16
C ASP A 258 -2.10 -11.83 -47.98
N SER A 259 -2.14 -13.06 -48.50
CA SER A 259 -1.03 -13.63 -49.30
C SER A 259 -1.51 -14.33 -50.56
N SER A 260 -0.69 -14.26 -51.60
CA SER A 260 -0.85 -15.00 -52.86
C SER A 260 -0.13 -16.34 -52.91
N SER A 261 0.68 -16.69 -51.89
CA SER A 261 1.32 -18.00 -51.81
C SER A 261 0.30 -19.07 -51.44
N GLU A 262 0.46 -20.30 -51.93
CA GLU A 262 -0.38 -21.44 -51.52
C GLU A 262 -0.12 -21.83 -50.05
N ASP A 263 1.13 -21.70 -49.59
CA ASP A 263 1.55 -21.97 -48.20
C ASP A 263 2.53 -20.89 -47.70
N PRO A 264 2.06 -19.71 -47.28
CA PRO A 264 2.95 -18.68 -46.73
C PRO A 264 3.42 -19.03 -45.32
N SER A 265 4.72 -19.14 -45.09
CA SER A 265 5.30 -19.20 -43.75
C SER A 265 5.68 -17.79 -43.24
N LEU A 266 5.03 -17.38 -42.15
CA LEU A 266 5.28 -16.10 -41.50
C LEU A 266 5.56 -16.32 -40.01
N GLU A 267 6.75 -15.93 -39.59
CA GLU A 267 7.10 -15.83 -38.18
C GLU A 267 6.78 -14.42 -37.69
N TYR A 268 6.19 -14.32 -36.51
CA TYR A 268 6.02 -13.04 -35.84
C TYR A 268 6.57 -13.08 -34.42
N THR A 269 7.23 -11.99 -34.09
CA THR A 269 7.94 -11.79 -32.84
C THR A 269 7.32 -10.59 -32.13
N VAL A 270 6.60 -10.84 -31.03
CA VAL A 270 5.95 -9.78 -30.24
C VAL A 270 6.85 -9.42 -29.06
N ARG A 271 7.44 -8.23 -29.05
CA ARG A 271 8.24 -7.78 -27.90
C ARG A 271 7.38 -6.98 -26.94
N TRP A 272 7.35 -7.44 -25.70
CA TRP A 272 6.74 -6.72 -24.60
C TRP A 272 7.80 -5.93 -23.80
N GLU A 273 7.39 -4.83 -23.19
CA GLU A 273 8.25 -4.04 -22.32
C GLU A 273 7.49 -3.60 -21.07
N VAL A 274 8.15 -3.60 -19.92
CA VAL A 274 7.61 -2.98 -18.70
C VAL A 274 7.67 -1.46 -18.85
N PHE A 275 6.59 -0.76 -18.52
CA PHE A 275 6.59 0.71 -18.61
C PHE A 275 7.71 1.30 -17.73
N PRO A 276 8.66 2.08 -18.30
CA PRO A 276 9.84 2.55 -17.57
C PRO A 276 9.47 3.38 -16.33
N ASN A 277 8.49 4.27 -16.46
CA ASN A 277 8.05 5.15 -15.36
C ASN A 277 7.39 4.40 -14.18
N ARG A 278 7.01 3.13 -14.37
CA ARG A 278 6.31 2.35 -13.35
C ARG A 278 7.25 1.77 -12.30
N GLN A 279 8.44 1.37 -12.70
CA GLN A 279 9.47 0.85 -11.79
C GLN A 279 9.94 1.94 -10.81
N ASP A 280 10.12 3.16 -11.29
CA ASP A 280 10.52 4.31 -10.47
C ASP A 280 9.49 4.64 -9.39
N SER A 281 8.20 4.58 -9.75
CA SER A 281 7.10 4.87 -8.83
C SER A 281 7.02 3.86 -7.68
N PHE A 282 7.18 2.56 -7.97
CA PHE A 282 7.22 1.53 -6.92
C PHE A 282 8.47 1.64 -6.04
N SER A 283 9.61 2.00 -6.63
CA SER A 283 10.86 2.21 -5.90
C SER A 283 10.73 3.37 -4.92
N LEU A 284 10.25 4.53 -5.40
CA LEU A 284 10.02 5.72 -4.58
C LEU A 284 9.03 5.44 -3.44
N LEU A 285 7.95 4.73 -3.74
CA LEU A 285 6.95 4.38 -2.75
C LEU A 285 7.52 3.42 -1.69
N SER A 286 8.33 2.44 -2.08
CA SER A 286 9.02 1.55 -1.13
C SER A 286 9.97 2.31 -0.21
N PHE A 287 10.74 3.27 -0.74
CA PHE A 287 11.59 4.16 0.07
C PHE A 287 10.77 4.99 1.06
N LEU A 288 9.62 5.55 0.63
CA LEU A 288 8.73 6.28 1.52
C LEU A 288 8.22 5.41 2.66
N TYR A 289 7.80 4.17 2.36
CA TYR A 289 7.36 3.22 3.38
C TYR A 289 8.46 2.91 4.39
N LEU A 290 9.67 2.62 3.90
CA LEU A 290 10.83 2.36 4.75
C LEU A 290 11.15 3.57 5.64
N GLY A 291 11.17 4.77 5.06
CA GLY A 291 11.40 6.03 5.78
C GLY A 291 10.35 6.26 6.87
N VAL A 292 9.05 6.09 6.55
CA VAL A 292 7.95 6.25 7.50
C VAL A 292 8.03 5.22 8.64
N PHE A 293 8.35 3.95 8.33
CA PHE A 293 8.51 2.93 9.37
C PHE A 293 9.75 3.18 10.24
N ALA A 294 10.89 3.54 9.67
CA ALA A 294 12.09 3.91 10.42
C ALA A 294 11.84 5.13 11.32
N GLN A 295 11.26 6.20 10.77
CA GLN A 295 10.91 7.41 11.50
C GLN A 295 9.92 7.11 12.62
N SER A 296 8.95 6.22 12.39
CA SER A 296 8.02 5.79 13.43
C SER A 296 8.70 5.13 14.63
N ALA A 297 9.69 4.27 14.37
CA ALA A 297 10.47 3.62 15.42
C ALA A 297 11.33 4.66 16.17
N ALA A 298 11.96 5.59 15.46
CA ALA A 298 12.75 6.67 16.03
C ALA A 298 11.93 7.59 16.94
N ILE A 299 10.72 7.99 16.52
CA ILE A 299 9.81 8.82 17.33
C ILE A 299 9.35 8.08 18.60
N LEU A 300 9.15 6.76 18.54
CA LEU A 300 8.69 5.96 19.69
C LEU A 300 9.81 5.61 20.68
N TYR A 301 11.06 5.60 20.23
CA TYR A 301 12.23 5.31 21.06
C TYR A 301 12.37 6.18 22.32
N PRO A 302 12.29 7.53 22.27
CA PRO A 302 12.41 8.36 23.47
C PRO A 302 11.27 8.11 24.46
N PHE A 303 10.05 7.79 24.00
CA PHE A 303 8.95 7.41 24.90
C PHE A 303 9.27 6.09 25.62
N LYS A 304 9.78 5.08 24.90
CA LYS A 304 10.22 3.82 25.51
C LYS A 304 11.28 4.09 26.59
N LYS A 305 12.36 4.83 26.27
CA LYS A 305 13.46 5.13 27.21
C LYS A 305 12.97 5.91 28.44
N ARG A 306 12.14 6.94 28.24
CA ARG A 306 11.62 7.80 29.32
C ARG A 306 10.72 7.05 30.31
N TYR A 307 9.95 6.07 29.85
CA TYR A 307 9.00 5.34 30.69
C TYR A 307 9.55 4.03 31.26
N ALA A 308 10.64 3.48 30.70
CA ALA A 308 11.31 2.30 31.25
C ALA A 308 11.78 2.54 32.70
N GLY A 309 12.49 3.64 32.96
CA GLY A 309 13.04 3.95 34.28
C GLY A 309 12.04 4.41 35.35
N LYS A 310 10.77 4.63 34.97
CA LYS A 310 9.68 5.12 35.85
C LYS A 310 8.59 4.09 36.13
N GLY A 311 8.66 2.92 35.51
CA GLY A 311 7.72 1.83 35.68
C GLY A 311 8.28 0.72 36.58
N ILE A 312 7.49 -0.35 36.73
CA ILE A 312 7.87 -1.58 37.45
C ILE A 312 8.97 -2.36 36.68
N TYR A 313 9.23 -1.98 35.43
CA TYR A 313 10.19 -2.63 34.53
C TYR A 313 11.61 -2.05 34.60
N ARG A 314 12.04 -1.62 35.80
CA ARG A 314 13.46 -1.38 36.05
C ARG A 314 14.22 -2.69 36.04
#